data_AF-A0A0M8YQT9-F1
#
_entry.id   AF-A0A0M8YQT9-F1
#
_cell.length_a   1.000
_cell.length_b   1.000
_cell.length_c   1.000
_cell.angle_alpha   90.00
_cell.angle_beta   90.00
_cell.angle_gamma   90.00
#
_symmetry.space_group_name_H-M   'P 1'
#
loop_
_entity.id
_entity.type
_entity.pdbx_description
1 polymer ?
#
loop_
_entity_poly.entity_id
_entity_poly.type
_entity_poly.pdbx_seq_one_letter_code
_entity_poly.pdbx_strand_id
1 'polypeptide(L)'
;MSRIAEVIVLARFADEVMEPLTRPDDSRDWQGRFERLHPVDGWVIEFNHVHPRSGLFRHLESLEWPNPESVQVLVHDEEDDCFGLWMIQDGVLTEMSLPGHRRLHPPAPVTEDSPPDPGLLWRTETTVPPGFSIERQDPRPAW
;
A
#
# COMPACT_ATOMS: atom_id res chain seq x y z
N MET A 1 -14.68 -5.53 -9.90
CA MET A 1 -13.52 -5.49 -10.80
C MET A 1 -12.33 -5.99 -10.01
N SER A 2 -11.49 -6.82 -10.62
CA SER A 2 -10.27 -7.35 -9.98
C SER A 2 -9.22 -6.27 -10.13
N ARG A 3 -9.01 -5.48 -9.08
CA ARG A 3 -8.05 -4.37 -9.08
C ARG A 3 -6.71 -4.95 -8.63
N ILE A 4 -5.80 -5.19 -9.57
CA ILE A 4 -4.48 -5.75 -9.25
C ILE A 4 -3.66 -4.67 -8.55
N ALA A 5 -3.06 -5.01 -7.42
CA ALA A 5 -2.18 -4.13 -6.69
C ALA A 5 -0.85 -4.82 -6.41
N GLU A 6 0.24 -4.14 -6.74
CA GLU A 6 1.60 -4.55 -6.39
C GLU A 6 2.08 -3.72 -5.20
N VAL A 7 2.67 -4.39 -4.21
CA VAL A 7 3.30 -3.76 -3.06
C VAL A 7 4.75 -4.23 -3.00
N ILE A 8 5.67 -3.27 -3.00
CA ILE A 8 7.11 -3.52 -2.83
C ILE A 8 7.56 -2.85 -1.53
N VAL A 9 8.21 -3.62 -0.66
CA VAL A 9 8.83 -3.12 0.57
C VAL A 9 10.34 -3.13 0.37
N LEU A 10 11.00 -1.99 0.56
CA LEU A 10 12.45 -1.86 0.64
C LEU A 10 12.82 -1.47 2.06
N ALA A 11 13.71 -2.24 2.71
CA ALA A 11 14.08 -1.98 4.11
C ALA A 11 15.44 -2.60 4.44
N ARG A 12 16.38 -1.79 4.93
CA ARG A 12 17.76 -2.26 5.20
C ARG A 12 17.79 -3.25 6.38
N PHE A 13 18.52 -4.35 6.21
CA PHE A 13 18.71 -5.39 7.22
C PHE A 13 17.40 -6.02 7.72
N ALA A 14 16.33 -5.99 6.93
CA ALA A 14 15.01 -6.44 7.34
C ALA A 14 14.74 -7.93 7.10
N ASP A 15 15.76 -8.73 6.75
CA ASP A 15 15.66 -10.17 6.52
C ASP A 15 14.85 -10.90 7.59
N GLU A 16 15.21 -10.73 8.86
CA GLU A 16 14.58 -11.43 9.98
C GLU A 16 13.13 -11.00 10.19
N VAL A 17 12.83 -9.72 9.95
CA VAL A 17 11.48 -9.14 10.07
C VAL A 17 10.58 -9.58 8.92
N MET A 18 11.12 -9.67 7.72
CA MET A 18 10.37 -10.02 6.51
C MET A 18 10.28 -11.53 6.26
N GLU A 19 11.18 -12.34 6.81
CA GLU A 19 11.18 -13.79 6.63
C GLU A 19 9.82 -14.45 6.96
N PRO A 20 9.14 -14.13 8.08
CA PRO A 20 7.80 -14.67 8.35
C PRO A 20 6.78 -14.30 7.27
N LEU A 21 6.89 -13.09 6.70
CA LEU A 21 5.96 -12.56 5.69
C LEU A 21 6.11 -13.25 4.33
N THR A 22 7.19 -14.02 4.11
CA THR A 22 7.38 -14.85 2.90
C THR A 22 6.65 -16.19 2.97
N ARG A 23 6.01 -16.50 4.09
CA ARG A 23 5.34 -17.77 4.36
C ARG A 23 3.82 -17.56 4.49
N PRO A 24 3.01 -18.56 4.09
CA PRO A 24 1.58 -18.56 4.37
C PRO A 24 1.30 -18.49 5.87
N ASP A 25 0.31 -17.71 6.25
CA ASP A 25 -0.09 -17.51 7.63
C ASP A 25 -1.54 -17.02 7.67
N ASP A 26 -2.45 -17.94 8.00
CA ASP A 26 -3.89 -17.68 7.99
C ASP A 26 -4.36 -16.85 9.20
N SER A 27 -3.45 -16.49 10.11
CA SER A 27 -3.77 -15.63 11.27
C SER A 27 -3.71 -14.14 10.95
N ARG A 28 -3.24 -13.75 9.76
CA ARG A 28 -3.11 -12.36 9.32
C ARG A 28 -4.45 -11.82 8.81
N ASP A 29 -4.65 -10.52 9.02
CA ASP A 29 -5.80 -9.79 8.47
C ASP A 29 -5.72 -9.64 6.93
N TRP A 30 -4.51 -9.71 6.38
CA TRP A 30 -4.23 -9.70 4.94
C TRP A 30 -3.76 -11.09 4.46
N GLN A 31 -3.98 -11.41 3.19
CA GLN A 31 -3.66 -12.72 2.62
C GLN A 31 -2.61 -12.63 1.52
N GLY A 32 -1.65 -13.54 1.57
CA GLY A 32 -0.62 -13.72 0.56
C GLY A 32 0.75 -13.94 1.17
N ARG A 33 1.78 -13.90 0.34
CA ARG A 33 3.18 -14.01 0.76
C ARG A 33 4.02 -13.03 -0.02
N PHE A 34 4.99 -12.44 0.66
CA PHE A 34 6.03 -11.69 0.00
C PHE A 34 7.03 -12.62 -0.66
N GLU A 35 7.52 -12.22 -1.83
CA GLU A 35 8.65 -12.84 -2.51
C GLU A 35 9.85 -11.92 -2.41
N ARG A 36 11.04 -12.49 -2.17
CA ARG A 36 12.25 -11.71 -2.01
C ARG A 36 12.76 -11.22 -3.36
N LEU A 37 13.07 -9.92 -3.46
CA LEU A 37 13.72 -9.31 -4.60
C LEU A 37 15.24 -9.41 -4.42
N HIS A 38 15.93 -10.12 -5.31
CA HIS A 38 17.39 -10.18 -5.31
C HIS A 38 17.97 -9.25 -6.38
N PRO A 39 19.10 -8.57 -6.13
CA PRO A 39 19.99 -8.65 -4.95
C PRO A 39 19.77 -7.54 -3.90
N VAL A 40 18.61 -6.88 -3.89
CA VAL A 40 18.33 -5.74 -3.00
C VAL A 40 17.70 -6.20 -1.67
N ASP A 41 17.70 -5.34 -0.66
CA ASP A 41 16.92 -5.56 0.57
C ASP A 41 15.45 -5.21 0.29
N GLY A 42 14.81 -6.02 -0.54
CA GLY A 42 13.46 -5.78 -1.06
C GLY A 42 12.58 -7.01 -1.12
N TRP A 43 11.27 -6.79 -1.03
CA TRP A 43 10.24 -7.83 -1.07
C TRP A 43 9.02 -7.34 -1.84
N VAL A 44 8.37 -8.21 -2.60
CA VAL A 44 7.21 -7.90 -3.43
C VAL A 44 6.03 -8.82 -3.14
N ILE A 45 4.82 -8.30 -3.25
CA ILE A 45 3.58 -9.08 -3.23
C ILE A 45 2.59 -8.47 -4.23
N GLU A 46 1.81 -9.33 -4.89
CA GLU A 46 0.69 -8.93 -5.73
C GLU A 46 -0.64 -9.37 -5.11
N PHE A 47 -1.61 -8.46 -5.09
CA PHE A 47 -2.98 -8.71 -4.68
C PHE A 47 -3.89 -8.65 -5.89
N ASN A 48 -4.60 -9.74 -6.18
CA ASN A 48 -5.57 -9.77 -7.28
C ASN A 48 -6.93 -9.17 -6.87
N HIS A 49 -7.17 -8.98 -5.57
CA HIS A 49 -8.44 -8.50 -5.02
C HIS A 49 -8.21 -7.52 -3.87
N VAL A 50 -9.16 -6.60 -3.67
CA VAL A 50 -9.08 -5.55 -2.64
C VAL A 50 -9.22 -6.11 -1.21
N HIS A 51 -10.02 -7.16 -0.99
CA HIS A 51 -10.21 -7.72 0.34
C HIS A 51 -8.90 -8.29 0.95
N PRO A 52 -8.15 -9.15 0.24
CA PRO A 52 -6.88 -9.71 0.70
C PRO A 52 -5.82 -8.72 1.16
N ARG A 53 -5.83 -7.45 0.71
CA ARG A 53 -4.82 -6.46 1.08
C ARG A 53 -5.14 -5.68 2.37
N SER A 54 -6.37 -5.78 2.89
CA SER A 54 -6.79 -4.94 4.02
C SER A 54 -6.02 -5.29 5.30
N GLY A 55 -5.42 -4.30 5.96
CA GLY A 55 -4.66 -4.47 7.20
C GLY A 55 -3.17 -4.79 6.99
N LEU A 56 -2.69 -4.87 5.75
CA LEU A 56 -1.28 -4.95 5.43
C LEU A 56 -0.49 -3.77 6.02
N PHE A 57 -0.94 -2.53 5.87
CA PHE A 57 -0.20 -1.37 6.38
C PHE A 57 -0.09 -1.40 7.89
N ARG A 58 -1.20 -1.69 8.58
CA ARG A 58 -1.19 -1.86 10.04
C ARG A 58 -0.21 -2.96 10.46
N HIS A 59 -0.17 -4.07 9.72
CA HIS A 59 0.77 -5.14 9.98
C HIS A 59 2.21 -4.64 9.83
N LEU A 60 2.54 -3.99 8.71
CA LEU A 60 3.87 -3.45 8.45
C LEU A 60 4.29 -2.41 9.50
N GLU A 61 3.38 -1.54 9.94
CA GLU A 61 3.63 -0.57 11.02
C GLU A 61 3.92 -1.23 12.38
N SER A 62 3.36 -2.42 12.62
CA SER A 62 3.55 -3.15 13.88
C SER A 62 4.88 -3.90 13.97
N LEU A 63 5.61 -4.03 12.85
CA LEU A 63 6.87 -4.77 12.81
C LEU A 63 7.99 -3.98 13.50
N GLU A 64 8.84 -4.68 14.26
CA GLU A 64 10.02 -4.11 14.90
C GLU A 64 11.15 -3.92 13.88
N TRP A 65 11.01 -2.95 12.98
CA TRP A 65 12.01 -2.67 11.95
C TRP A 65 13.37 -2.30 12.56
N PRO A 66 14.48 -2.88 12.11
CA PRO A 66 15.81 -2.53 12.60
C PRO A 66 16.20 -1.07 12.31
N ASN A 67 15.79 -0.57 11.13
CA ASN A 67 16.00 0.79 10.66
C ASN A 67 14.69 1.34 10.05
N PRO A 68 13.72 1.78 10.88
CA PRO A 68 12.42 2.25 10.41
C PRO A 68 12.51 3.37 9.37
N GLU A 69 13.50 4.26 9.49
CA GLU A 69 13.73 5.37 8.58
C GLU A 69 14.16 4.94 7.16
N SER A 70 14.56 3.68 7.01
CA SER A 70 14.91 3.10 5.70
C SER A 70 13.74 2.43 4.99
N VAL A 71 12.63 2.20 5.70
CA VAL A 71 11.46 1.49 5.19
C VAL A 71 10.74 2.36 4.16
N GLN A 72 10.69 1.86 2.93
CA GLN A 72 9.92 2.42 1.82
C GLN A 72 8.93 1.36 1.35
N VAL A 73 7.65 1.69 1.39
CA VAL A 73 6.58 0.85 0.86
C VAL A 73 6.09 1.51 -0.41
N LEU A 74 6.40 0.91 -1.55
CA LEU A 74 5.91 1.35 -2.85
C LEU A 74 4.63 0.58 -3.15
N VAL A 75 3.59 1.29 -3.57
CA VAL A 75 2.31 0.67 -3.92
C VAL A 75 1.88 1.17 -5.29
N HIS A 76 1.53 0.23 -6.16
CA HIS A 76 0.98 0.50 -7.47
C HIS A 76 -0.29 -0.30 -7.66
N ASP A 77 -1.40 0.40 -7.73
CA ASP A 77 -2.65 -0.16 -8.21
C ASP A 77 -2.69 -0.09 -9.75
N GLU A 78 -3.33 -1.04 -10.44
CA GLU A 78 -3.33 -1.15 -11.91
C GLU A 78 -3.78 0.13 -12.65
N GLU A 79 -4.55 0.99 -11.98
CA GLU A 79 -5.00 2.27 -12.52
C GLU A 79 -4.07 3.45 -12.21
N ASP A 80 -3.14 3.30 -11.26
CA ASP A 80 -2.20 4.36 -10.87
C ASP A 80 -1.28 4.75 -12.03
N ASP A 81 -0.91 6.04 -12.12
CA ASP A 81 0.05 6.49 -13.13
C ASP A 81 1.49 6.01 -12.85
N CYS A 82 1.81 5.88 -11.57
CA CYS A 82 3.09 5.37 -11.07
C CYS A 82 2.94 4.82 -9.64
N PHE A 83 4.01 4.26 -9.09
CA PHE A 83 4.01 3.84 -7.68
C PHE A 83 3.87 5.06 -6.75
N GLY A 84 2.92 4.99 -5.82
CA GLY A 84 2.97 5.79 -4.62
C GLY A 84 4.09 5.32 -3.69
N LEU A 85 4.57 6.22 -2.84
CA LEU A 85 5.62 5.95 -1.87
C LEU A 85 5.11 6.23 -0.46
N TRP A 86 5.21 5.26 0.43
CA TRP A 86 4.96 5.41 1.85
C TRP A 86 6.26 5.19 2.61
N MET A 87 6.48 6.00 3.64
CA MET A 87 7.61 5.85 4.55
C MET A 87 7.12 5.87 5.99
N ILE A 88 7.83 5.19 6.89
CA ILE A 88 7.52 5.27 8.32
C ILE A 88 7.92 6.65 8.85
N GLN A 89 6.94 7.40 9.35
CA GLN A 89 7.11 8.65 10.09
C GLN A 89 6.37 8.52 11.42
N ASP A 90 7.05 8.81 12.53
CA ASP A 90 6.47 8.70 13.88
C ASP A 90 5.77 7.34 14.16
N GLY A 91 6.29 6.26 13.57
CA GLY A 91 5.80 4.89 13.74
C GLY A 91 4.63 4.50 12.82
N VAL A 92 4.22 5.36 11.88
CA VAL A 92 3.12 5.09 10.94
C VAL A 92 3.54 5.26 9.49
N LEU A 93 2.98 4.47 8.58
CA LEU A 93 3.21 4.56 7.14
C LEU A 93 2.47 5.78 6.58
N THR A 94 3.26 6.79 6.21
CA THR A 94 2.75 8.06 5.68
C THR A 94 3.07 8.17 4.20
N GLU A 95 2.07 8.49 3.38
CA GLU A 95 2.27 8.71 1.95
C GLU A 95 3.12 9.95 1.71
N MET A 96 4.18 9.81 0.94
CA MET A 96 5.06 10.88 0.52
C MET A 96 4.48 11.59 -0.70
N SER A 97 4.44 12.92 -0.66
CA SER A 97 4.02 13.72 -1.81
C SER A 97 5.00 13.57 -2.97
N LEU A 98 4.52 13.09 -4.11
CA LEU A 98 5.30 12.98 -5.35
C LEU A 98 5.07 14.21 -6.23
N PRO A 99 6.14 14.91 -6.69
CA PRO A 99 5.99 16.04 -7.59
C PRO A 99 5.17 15.68 -8.83
N GLY A 100 4.22 16.56 -9.18
CA GLY A 100 3.35 16.37 -10.34
C GLY A 100 2.20 15.39 -10.13
N HIS A 101 2.06 14.78 -8.95
CA HIS A 101 1.02 13.79 -8.67
C HIS A 101 0.16 14.17 -7.46
N ARG A 102 -1.04 13.61 -7.40
CA ARG A 102 -2.00 13.74 -6.30
C ARG A 102 -2.78 12.44 -6.15
N ARG A 103 -3.18 12.10 -4.93
CA ARG A 103 -4.12 11.00 -4.70
C ARG A 103 -5.55 11.51 -4.83
N LEU A 104 -6.36 10.79 -5.58
CA LEU A 104 -7.77 11.06 -5.78
C LEU A 104 -8.60 9.90 -5.23
N HIS A 105 -9.73 10.20 -4.60
CA HIS A 105 -10.59 9.20 -4.00
C HIS A 105 -11.97 9.18 -4.66
N PRO A 106 -12.55 7.99 -4.92
CA PRO A 106 -13.96 7.88 -5.25
C PRO A 106 -14.82 8.21 -4.01
N PRO A 107 -16.16 8.32 -4.14
CA PRO A 107 -17.02 8.42 -2.97
C PRO A 107 -16.81 7.21 -2.06
N ALA A 108 -16.87 7.44 -0.74
CA ALA A 108 -16.83 6.35 0.23
C ALA A 108 -17.93 5.31 -0.07
N PRO A 109 -17.65 4.01 0.15
CA PRO A 109 -18.64 2.96 -0.02
C PRO A 109 -19.90 3.25 0.80
N VAL A 110 -21.07 2.89 0.26
CA VAL A 110 -22.36 3.11 0.95
C VAL A 110 -22.52 2.18 2.16
N THR A 111 -21.87 1.01 2.15
CA THR A 111 -21.91 0.01 3.22
C THR A 111 -20.54 -0.17 3.87
N GLU A 112 -20.54 -0.50 5.16
CA GLU A 112 -19.30 -0.78 5.91
C GLU A 112 -18.66 -2.12 5.53
N ASP A 113 -19.42 -3.00 4.85
CA ASP A 113 -18.98 -4.35 4.46
C ASP A 113 -17.87 -4.36 3.39
N SER A 114 -17.58 -3.22 2.77
CA SER A 114 -16.48 -3.08 1.81
C SER A 114 -15.35 -2.24 2.39
N PRO A 115 -14.09 -2.67 2.25
CA PRO A 115 -12.95 -1.85 2.62
C PRO A 115 -12.95 -0.56 1.78
N PRO A 116 -12.38 0.53 2.32
CA PRO A 116 -12.18 1.77 1.58
C PRO A 116 -11.40 1.57 0.30
N ASP A 117 -11.66 2.42 -0.68
CA ASP A 117 -10.82 2.47 -1.88
C ASP A 117 -9.49 3.18 -1.55
N PRO A 118 -8.33 2.63 -1.94
CA PRO A 118 -7.01 3.23 -1.69
C PRO A 118 -6.79 4.53 -2.46
N GLY A 119 -7.74 4.93 -3.29
CA GLY A 119 -7.62 6.04 -4.21
C GLY A 119 -6.80 5.67 -5.44
N LEU A 120 -6.54 6.71 -6.21
CA LEU A 120 -5.84 6.69 -7.49
C LEU A 120 -4.75 7.74 -7.45
N LEU A 121 -3.50 7.34 -7.64
CA LEU A 121 -2.39 8.27 -7.82
C LEU A 121 -2.40 8.79 -9.25
N TRP A 122 -2.63 10.09 -9.38
CA TRP A 122 -2.93 10.72 -10.66
C TRP A 122 -2.09 11.95 -10.92
N ARG A 123 -1.76 12.17 -12.20
CA ARG A 123 -1.07 13.36 -12.67
C ARG A 123 -1.88 14.63 -12.42
N THR A 124 -1.20 15.70 -12.03
CA THR A 124 -1.82 16.99 -11.68
C THR A 124 -2.23 17.80 -12.90
N GLU A 125 -1.53 17.63 -14.02
CA GLU A 125 -1.75 18.30 -15.29
C GLU A 125 -2.83 17.66 -16.16
N THR A 126 -3.27 16.45 -15.82
CA THR A 126 -4.31 15.73 -16.54
C THR A 126 -5.69 15.99 -15.93
N THR A 127 -6.73 15.83 -16.75
CA THR A 127 -8.11 15.94 -16.30
C THR A 127 -8.41 14.89 -15.23
N VAL A 128 -9.07 15.30 -14.14
CA VAL A 128 -9.53 14.40 -13.08
C VAL A 128 -10.54 13.40 -13.67
N PRO A 129 -10.36 12.09 -13.45
CA PRO A 129 -11.33 11.09 -13.89
C PRO A 129 -12.71 11.32 -13.24
N PRO A 130 -13.82 11.13 -13.98
CA PRO A 130 -15.16 11.26 -13.41
C PRO A 130 -15.35 10.38 -12.17
N GLY A 131 -15.93 10.97 -11.11
CA GLY A 131 -16.19 10.26 -9.85
C GLY A 131 -15.11 10.44 -8.78
N PHE A 132 -13.90 10.88 -9.15
CA PHE A 132 -12.78 11.03 -8.24
C PHE A 132 -12.59 12.49 -7.75
N SER A 133 -12.10 12.68 -6.52
CA SER A 133 -11.77 13.99 -5.94
C SER A 133 -10.73 13.85 -4.82
N ILE A 134 -9.98 14.93 -4.54
CA ILE A 134 -9.06 15.00 -3.38
C ILE A 134 -9.80 15.09 -2.04
N GLU A 135 -11.06 15.49 -2.02
CA GLU A 135 -11.82 15.78 -0.77
C GLU A 135 -12.58 14.56 -0.23
N ARG A 136 -12.65 13.47 -1.00
CA ARG A 136 -13.54 12.33 -0.74
C ARG A 136 -12.87 11.16 -0.01
N GLN A 137 -11.69 11.38 0.56
CA GLN A 137 -10.96 10.34 1.25
C GLN A 137 -11.82 9.75 2.38
N ASP A 138 -12.02 8.44 2.34
CA ASP A 138 -12.60 7.69 3.45
C ASP A 138 -11.56 7.67 4.59
N PRO A 139 -11.94 8.02 5.84
CA PRO A 139 -11.00 8.06 6.95
C PRO A 139 -10.55 6.67 7.42
N ARG A 140 -11.21 5.59 7.00
CA ARG A 140 -10.81 4.22 7.33
C ARG A 140 -9.59 3.81 6.49
N PRO A 141 -8.70 2.94 6.99
CA PRO A 141 -7.54 2.47 6.24
C PRO A 141 -7.95 1.56 5.08
N ALA A 142 -7.43 1.83 3.88
CA ALA A 142 -7.65 1.03 2.67
C ALA A 142 -6.64 -0.13 2.51
N TRP A 143 -5.51 -0.02 3.20
CA TRP A 143 -4.39 -0.95 3.19
C TRP A 143 -4.13 -1.51 4.57
#